data_AF-X1CA55-F1
#
_entry.id   AF-X1CA55-F1
#
_cell.length_a   1.000
_cell.length_b   1.000
_cell.length_c   1.000
_cell.angle_alpha   90.00
_cell.angle_beta   90.00
_cell.angle_gamma   90.00
#
_symmetry.space_group_name_H-M   'P 1'
#
loop_
_entity.id
_entity.type
_entity.pdbx_description
1 polymer ?
#
loop_
_entity_poly.entity_id
_entity_poly.type
_entity_poly.pdbx_seq_one_letter_code
_entity_poly.pdbx_strand_id
1 'polypeptide(L)'
;ASGVTKKIVSKLKDPSCSLVIANLANVDVVGHIEDKAAVINAVEAVDGELGKIIENCRWNKVTLIVTADHGTVEEWLYPDGQINTGHTRNAVPFVLADFSVKKPKNRMLCLKGELADVAPTILELMGLDKPDEMTAKSLLGKNDEQNNPADKILLLILDGWGLRNEKKGNLIAEARTPIFDSLWSSFPHIRLKASGETVGMPEHTVGNSESGHLHLGAGRRILLDRVRIDNAIEDGTFFHNESFLWAIEGAKQQNKALHLLGIVSHYSSHGTIKHLFALLKLV
;
A
#
# COMPACT_ATOMS: atom_id res chain seq x y z
N ALA A 1 -9.19 13.10 -6.77
CA ALA A 1 -8.69 12.37 -7.95
C ALA A 1 -8.26 13.32 -9.07
N SER A 2 -9.18 14.08 -9.69
CA SER A 2 -8.89 14.87 -10.90
C SER A 2 -7.70 15.85 -10.82
N GLY A 3 -7.49 16.52 -9.68
CA GLY A 3 -6.33 17.40 -9.50
C GLY A 3 -4.98 16.67 -9.60
N VAL A 4 -4.90 15.47 -9.01
CA VAL A 4 -3.72 14.61 -9.07
C VAL A 4 -3.53 14.10 -10.50
N THR A 5 -4.59 13.63 -11.16
CA THR A 5 -4.55 13.18 -12.55
C THR A 5 -3.98 14.23 -13.50
N LYS A 6 -4.38 15.50 -13.36
CA LYS A 6 -3.83 16.59 -14.18
C LYS A 6 -2.32 16.73 -14.00
N LYS A 7 -1.80 16.57 -12.78
CA LYS A 7 -0.36 16.60 -12.49
C LYS A 7 0.36 15.36 -13.03
N ILE A 8 -0.22 14.17 -12.90
CA ILE A 8 0.30 12.94 -13.50
C ILE A 8 0.46 13.14 -15.01
N VAL A 9 -0.62 13.51 -15.71
CA VAL A 9 -0.61 13.71 -17.17
C VAL A 9 0.42 14.77 -17.59
N SER A 10 0.58 15.84 -16.81
CA SER A 10 1.63 16.83 -17.05
C SER A 10 3.03 16.23 -16.93
N LYS A 11 3.27 15.36 -15.94
CA LYS A 11 4.58 14.74 -15.69
C LYS A 11 4.91 13.61 -16.66
N LEU A 12 3.91 12.91 -17.20
CA LEU A 12 4.14 11.92 -18.26
C LEU A 12 4.81 12.55 -19.50
N LYS A 13 4.52 13.83 -19.80
CA LYS A 13 5.10 14.57 -20.92
C LYS A 13 6.49 15.15 -20.64
N ASP A 14 6.96 15.11 -19.40
CA ASP A 14 8.23 15.72 -18.97
C ASP A 14 9.40 14.76 -19.27
N PRO A 15 10.29 15.05 -20.24
CA PRO A 15 11.34 14.12 -20.64
C PRO A 15 12.40 13.91 -19.55
N SER A 16 12.46 14.78 -18.53
CA SER A 16 13.39 14.63 -17.40
C SER A 16 12.95 13.57 -16.38
N CYS A 17 11.74 13.03 -16.53
CA CYS A 17 11.13 12.14 -15.54
C CYS A 17 10.93 10.73 -16.13
N SER A 18 11.80 9.79 -15.74
CA SER A 18 11.71 8.36 -16.13
C SER A 18 10.81 7.53 -15.21
N LEU A 19 10.54 8.00 -14.00
CA LEU A 19 9.65 7.34 -13.05
C LEU A 19 8.69 8.35 -12.43
N VAL A 20 7.39 8.10 -12.58
CA VAL A 20 6.33 8.83 -11.88
C VAL A 20 5.67 7.87 -10.90
N ILE A 21 5.58 8.28 -9.63
CA ILE A 21 4.81 7.56 -8.62
C ILE A 21 3.67 8.49 -8.20
N ALA A 22 2.45 7.99 -8.22
CA ALA A 22 1.29 8.78 -7.86
C ALA A 22 0.28 7.96 -7.06
N ASN A 23 -0.32 8.60 -6.07
CA ASN A 23 -1.34 8.01 -5.21
C ASN A 23 -2.70 8.72 -5.40
N LEU A 24 -3.76 7.95 -5.61
CA LEU A 24 -5.15 8.42 -5.63
C LEU A 24 -5.85 8.00 -4.32
N ALA A 25 -5.62 8.78 -3.27
CA ALA A 25 -6.10 8.53 -1.90
C ALA A 25 -7.63 8.63 -1.67
N ASN A 26 -8.42 8.76 -2.75
CA ASN A 26 -9.83 9.10 -2.63
C ASN A 26 -10.68 7.98 -2.03
N VAL A 27 -10.39 6.73 -2.41
CA VAL A 27 -11.17 5.58 -1.94
C VAL A 27 -10.90 5.32 -0.46
N ASP A 28 -9.64 5.37 -0.03
CA ASP A 28 -9.30 5.29 1.40
C ASP A 28 -9.93 6.43 2.22
N VAL A 29 -9.62 7.70 1.89
CA VAL A 29 -10.07 8.85 2.70
C VAL A 29 -11.59 8.91 2.85
N VAL A 30 -12.33 8.64 1.76
CA VAL A 30 -13.80 8.62 1.81
C VAL A 30 -14.31 7.31 2.41
N GLY A 31 -13.59 6.20 2.27
CA GLY A 31 -13.94 4.91 2.86
C GLY A 31 -14.10 4.93 4.39
N HIS A 32 -13.46 5.86 5.09
CA HIS A 32 -13.59 5.95 6.55
C HIS A 32 -14.91 6.58 7.04
N ILE A 33 -15.82 6.99 6.14
CA ILE A 33 -17.10 7.62 6.52
C ILE A 33 -18.29 6.69 6.27
N GLU A 34 -19.28 6.68 7.15
CA GLU A 34 -20.50 5.85 7.03
C GLU A 34 -21.51 6.36 5.98
N ASP A 35 -21.03 6.81 4.81
CA ASP A 35 -21.84 7.26 3.68
C ASP A 35 -21.53 6.43 2.43
N LYS A 36 -22.34 5.38 2.24
CA LYS A 36 -22.20 4.46 1.10
C LYS A 36 -22.25 5.18 -0.25
N ALA A 37 -23.09 6.21 -0.42
CA ALA A 37 -23.21 6.91 -1.69
C ALA A 37 -21.96 7.73 -1.99
N ALA A 38 -21.39 8.40 -0.97
CA ALA A 38 -20.12 9.11 -1.09
C ALA A 38 -18.98 8.15 -1.45
N VAL A 39 -18.90 6.98 -0.80
CA VAL A 39 -17.88 5.96 -1.09
C VAL A 39 -17.99 5.45 -2.53
N ILE A 40 -19.19 5.10 -2.99
CA ILE A 40 -19.42 4.68 -4.39
C ILE A 40 -18.97 5.79 -5.36
N ASN A 41 -19.36 7.03 -5.11
CA ASN A 41 -18.94 8.17 -5.94
C ASN A 41 -17.41 8.34 -5.96
N ALA A 42 -16.71 8.07 -4.85
CA ALA A 42 -15.26 8.12 -4.79
C ALA A 42 -14.61 7.01 -5.64
N VAL A 43 -15.14 5.79 -5.57
CA VAL A 43 -14.70 4.65 -6.39
C VAL A 43 -14.89 4.97 -7.88
N GLU A 44 -16.09 5.40 -8.29
CA GLU A 44 -16.39 5.73 -9.69
C GLU A 44 -15.55 6.92 -10.20
N ALA A 45 -15.30 7.92 -9.34
CA ALA A 45 -14.42 9.03 -9.69
C ALA A 45 -12.96 8.59 -9.89
N VAL A 46 -12.46 7.65 -9.08
CA VAL A 46 -11.11 7.07 -9.28
C VAL A 46 -11.06 6.24 -10.56
N ASP A 47 -12.08 5.44 -10.85
CA ASP A 47 -12.17 4.66 -12.09
C ASP A 47 -12.17 5.56 -13.35
N GLY A 48 -12.97 6.62 -13.34
CA GLY A 48 -13.03 7.57 -14.45
C GLY A 48 -11.71 8.33 -14.66
N GLU A 49 -10.98 8.63 -13.59
CA GLU A 49 -9.65 9.26 -13.68
C GLU A 49 -8.56 8.28 -14.09
N LEU A 50 -8.64 7.01 -13.67
CA LEU A 50 -7.80 5.91 -14.16
C LEU A 50 -7.90 5.79 -15.70
N GLY A 51 -9.08 5.96 -16.27
CA GLY A 51 -9.29 5.93 -17.73
C GLY A 51 -8.45 6.98 -18.46
N LYS A 52 -8.49 8.23 -17.97
CA LYS A 52 -7.70 9.34 -18.53
C LYS A 52 -6.19 9.08 -18.41
N ILE A 53 -5.75 8.46 -17.31
CA ILE A 53 -4.35 8.09 -17.10
C ILE A 53 -3.92 7.01 -18.09
N ILE A 54 -4.72 5.95 -18.25
CA ILE A 54 -4.44 4.85 -19.19
C ILE A 54 -4.30 5.38 -20.62
N GLU A 55 -5.21 6.25 -21.07
CA GLU A 55 -5.15 6.85 -22.40
C GLU A 55 -3.85 7.65 -22.60
N ASN A 56 -3.47 8.46 -21.62
CA ASN A 56 -2.22 9.23 -21.68
C ASN A 56 -0.99 8.32 -21.64
N CYS A 57 -0.99 7.25 -20.85
CA CYS A 57 0.11 6.29 -20.85
C CYS A 57 0.24 5.62 -22.22
N ARG A 58 -0.89 5.23 -22.83
CA ARG A 58 -0.92 4.65 -24.17
C ARG A 58 -0.36 5.60 -25.23
N TRP A 59 -0.80 6.85 -25.27
CA TRP A 59 -0.31 7.83 -26.26
C TRP A 59 1.17 8.16 -26.10
N ASN A 60 1.67 8.17 -24.87
CA ASN A 60 3.06 8.51 -24.57
C ASN A 60 3.97 7.27 -24.43
N LYS A 61 3.48 6.06 -24.77
CA LYS A 61 4.21 4.78 -24.69
C LYS A 61 4.83 4.52 -23.32
N VAL A 62 4.09 4.83 -22.25
CA VAL A 62 4.53 4.69 -20.86
C VAL A 62 4.14 3.32 -20.32
N THR A 63 5.04 2.66 -19.60
CA THR A 63 4.70 1.47 -18.83
C THR A 63 3.86 1.87 -17.61
N LEU A 64 2.62 1.40 -17.54
CA LEU A 64 1.73 1.67 -16.41
C LEU A 64 1.68 0.45 -15.49
N ILE A 65 1.94 0.67 -14.21
CA ILE A 65 1.68 -0.27 -13.13
C ILE A 65 0.54 0.30 -12.29
N VAL A 66 -0.51 -0.48 -12.07
CA VAL A 66 -1.63 -0.11 -11.18
C VAL A 66 -1.66 -1.07 -10.01
N THR A 67 -1.61 -0.54 -8.79
CA THR A 67 -1.69 -1.32 -7.54
C THR A 67 -2.49 -0.57 -6.48
N ALA A 68 -2.68 -1.18 -5.31
CA ALA A 68 -2.98 -0.47 -4.08
C ALA A 68 -1.96 -0.83 -3.00
N ASP A 69 -2.06 -0.17 -1.86
CA ASP A 69 -1.24 -0.35 -0.67
C ASP A 69 -1.97 -1.10 0.45
N HIS A 70 -3.30 -1.00 0.52
CA HIS A 70 -4.19 -1.85 1.31
C HIS A 70 -5.62 -1.86 0.74
N GLY A 71 -6.50 -2.66 1.36
CA GLY A 71 -7.94 -2.63 1.11
C GLY A 71 -8.70 -1.84 2.18
N THR A 72 -9.91 -1.40 1.83
CA THR A 72 -10.82 -0.62 2.71
C THR A 72 -12.27 -1.00 2.38
N VAL A 73 -12.78 -0.56 1.22
CA VAL A 73 -14.24 -0.54 0.96
C VAL A 73 -14.77 -1.79 0.24
N GLU A 74 -13.90 -2.74 -0.09
CA GLU A 74 -14.30 -4.04 -0.62
C GLU A 74 -14.90 -4.98 0.46
N GLU A 75 -14.70 -4.64 1.74
CA GLU A 75 -15.29 -5.33 2.90
C GLU A 75 -16.00 -4.32 3.82
N TRP A 76 -17.03 -3.68 3.26
CA TRP A 76 -17.83 -2.62 3.91
C TRP A 76 -18.72 -3.10 5.05
N LEU A 77 -18.97 -4.41 5.14
CA LEU A 77 -19.85 -4.98 6.15
C LEU A 77 -19.09 -6.03 6.96
N TYR A 78 -19.17 -5.90 8.28
CA TYR A 78 -18.83 -6.98 9.20
C TYR A 78 -19.78 -8.18 9.02
N PRO A 79 -19.43 -9.37 9.53
CA PRO A 79 -20.29 -10.55 9.44
C PRO A 79 -21.68 -10.38 10.07
N ASP A 80 -21.81 -9.50 11.06
CA ASP A 80 -23.07 -9.15 11.73
C ASP A 80 -23.89 -8.09 10.98
N GLY A 81 -23.37 -7.54 9.88
CA GLY A 81 -24.00 -6.52 9.05
C GLY A 81 -23.72 -5.08 9.47
N GLN A 82 -22.93 -4.85 10.53
CA GLN A 82 -22.48 -3.50 10.88
C GLN A 82 -21.51 -2.95 9.82
N ILE A 83 -21.49 -1.62 9.68
CA ILE A 83 -20.58 -0.96 8.75
C ILE A 83 -19.14 -1.10 9.25
N ASN A 84 -18.27 -1.53 8.35
CA ASN A 84 -16.83 -1.53 8.54
C ASN A 84 -16.22 -0.38 7.72
N THR A 85 -15.79 0.66 8.40
CA THR A 85 -15.05 1.79 7.83
C THR A 85 -13.53 1.59 7.88
N GLY A 86 -13.06 0.52 8.52
CA GLY A 86 -11.64 0.24 8.69
C GLY A 86 -11.00 -0.44 7.49
N HIS A 87 -9.66 -0.50 7.51
CA HIS A 87 -8.91 -1.25 6.50
C HIS A 87 -9.17 -2.75 6.61
N THR A 88 -8.79 -3.47 5.57
CA THR A 88 -9.03 -4.92 5.48
C THR A 88 -7.72 -5.71 5.40
N ARG A 89 -7.85 -7.04 5.39
CA ARG A 89 -6.73 -7.96 5.20
C ARG A 89 -6.65 -8.49 3.78
N ASN A 90 -7.53 -8.03 2.89
CA ASN A 90 -7.63 -8.56 1.54
C ASN A 90 -6.38 -8.21 0.72
N ALA A 91 -6.11 -9.04 -0.28
CA ALA A 91 -5.06 -8.75 -1.24
C ALA A 91 -5.44 -7.53 -2.08
N VAL A 92 -4.44 -6.87 -2.65
CA VAL A 92 -4.60 -5.71 -3.54
C VAL A 92 -4.26 -6.07 -4.98
N PRO A 93 -4.77 -5.33 -5.99
CA PRO A 93 -4.42 -5.60 -7.37
C PRO A 93 -2.95 -5.26 -7.63
N PHE A 94 -2.35 -5.96 -8.59
CA PHE A 94 -1.19 -5.47 -9.33
C PHE A 94 -1.44 -5.76 -10.80
N VAL A 95 -1.49 -4.71 -11.62
CA VAL A 95 -1.71 -4.83 -13.07
C VAL A 95 -0.56 -4.16 -13.80
N LEU A 96 0.00 -4.86 -14.79
CA LEU A 96 1.07 -4.37 -15.66
C LEU A 96 0.52 -4.10 -17.05
N ALA A 97 0.38 -2.82 -17.39
CA ALA A 97 -0.01 -2.34 -18.70
C ALA A 97 1.17 -1.63 -19.38
N ASP A 98 2.03 -2.41 -20.02
CA ASP A 98 3.27 -1.90 -20.60
C ASP A 98 3.07 -1.31 -22.01
N PHE A 99 2.63 -0.06 -22.11
CA PHE A 99 2.42 0.57 -23.42
C PHE A 99 3.70 0.93 -24.18
N SER A 100 4.89 0.68 -23.60
CA SER A 100 6.17 0.92 -24.28
C SER A 100 6.50 -0.15 -25.33
N VAL A 101 5.91 -1.34 -25.20
CA VAL A 101 6.18 -2.51 -26.05
C VAL A 101 5.05 -2.80 -27.04
N LYS A 102 5.35 -3.60 -28.07
CA LYS A 102 4.40 -3.93 -29.15
C LYS A 102 3.20 -4.77 -28.67
N LYS A 103 3.42 -5.65 -27.69
CA LYS A 103 2.40 -6.57 -27.17
C LYS A 103 2.25 -6.38 -25.66
N PRO A 104 1.63 -5.27 -25.21
CA PRO A 104 1.54 -4.92 -23.80
C PRO A 104 0.84 -6.01 -22.95
N LYS A 105 -0.07 -6.75 -23.57
CA LYS A 105 -0.86 -7.82 -22.94
C LYS A 105 -0.10 -9.15 -22.76
N ASN A 106 1.08 -9.27 -23.38
CA ASN A 106 1.86 -10.51 -23.38
C ASN A 106 2.96 -10.53 -22.32
N ARG A 107 3.05 -9.50 -21.46
CA ARG A 107 3.98 -9.55 -20.32
C ARG A 107 3.62 -10.73 -19.42
N MET A 108 4.62 -11.39 -18.85
CA MET A 108 4.38 -12.50 -17.91
C MET A 108 4.67 -12.06 -16.49
N LEU A 109 3.80 -12.43 -15.55
CA LEU A 109 3.99 -12.18 -14.12
C LEU A 109 4.10 -13.50 -13.34
N CYS A 110 4.77 -13.46 -12.20
CA CYS A 110 4.82 -14.54 -11.22
C CYS A 110 3.42 -14.82 -10.63
N LEU A 111 3.12 -16.05 -10.22
CA LEU A 111 1.78 -16.41 -9.72
C LEU A 111 1.39 -15.78 -8.36
N LYS A 112 2.38 -15.32 -7.59
CA LYS A 112 2.21 -14.78 -6.24
C LYS A 112 3.18 -13.62 -6.04
N GLY A 113 2.78 -12.65 -5.23
CA GLY A 113 3.61 -11.52 -4.85
C GLY A 113 3.09 -10.80 -3.61
N GLU A 114 3.86 -9.82 -3.16
CA GLU A 114 3.54 -8.88 -2.09
C GLU A 114 4.02 -7.47 -2.43
N LEU A 115 3.66 -6.48 -1.61
CA LEU A 115 4.01 -5.08 -1.90
C LEU A 115 5.51 -4.85 -2.06
N ALA A 116 6.33 -5.56 -1.28
CA ALA A 116 7.79 -5.47 -1.34
C ALA A 116 8.37 -5.84 -2.71
N ASP A 117 7.65 -6.60 -3.53
CA ASP A 117 8.13 -7.02 -4.84
C ASP A 117 8.00 -5.91 -5.92
N VAL A 118 7.27 -4.82 -5.64
CA VAL A 118 6.97 -3.75 -6.62
C VAL A 118 8.22 -2.96 -7.03
N ALA A 119 9.01 -2.45 -6.08
CA ALA A 119 10.23 -1.70 -6.40
C ALA A 119 11.26 -2.53 -7.21
N PRO A 120 11.60 -3.79 -6.85
CA PRO A 120 12.42 -4.66 -7.68
C PRO A 120 11.89 -4.86 -9.10
N THR A 121 10.57 -4.98 -9.24
CA THR A 121 9.92 -5.10 -10.56
C THR A 121 10.11 -3.84 -11.40
N ILE A 122 9.99 -2.66 -10.78
CA ILE A 122 10.23 -1.37 -11.44
C ILE A 122 11.70 -1.26 -11.90
N LEU A 123 12.66 -1.63 -11.06
CA LEU A 123 14.08 -1.61 -11.43
C LEU A 123 14.37 -2.53 -12.61
N GLU A 124 13.83 -3.77 -12.60
CA GLU A 124 14.01 -4.70 -13.71
C GLU A 124 13.37 -4.16 -15.01
N LEU A 125 12.17 -3.57 -14.93
CA LEU A 125 11.52 -2.91 -16.07
C LEU A 125 12.35 -1.75 -16.63
N MET A 126 13.09 -1.02 -15.79
CA MET A 126 13.99 0.06 -16.19
C MET A 126 15.34 -0.44 -16.69
N GLY A 127 15.62 -1.75 -16.61
CA GLY A 127 16.95 -2.30 -16.91
C GLY A 127 18.02 -1.86 -15.92
N LEU A 128 17.64 -1.58 -14.66
CA LEU A 128 18.54 -1.18 -13.58
C LEU A 128 18.82 -2.35 -12.64
N ASP A 129 20.05 -2.40 -12.12
CA ASP A 129 20.44 -3.40 -11.14
C ASP A 129 19.68 -3.21 -9.83
N LYS A 130 19.15 -4.30 -9.29
CA LYS A 130 18.52 -4.33 -7.97
C LYS A 130 19.61 -4.33 -6.89
N PRO A 131 19.64 -3.36 -5.96
CA PRO A 131 20.64 -3.32 -4.89
C PRO A 131 20.50 -4.53 -3.94
N ASP A 132 21.57 -4.83 -3.19
CA ASP A 132 21.62 -5.97 -2.27
C ASP A 132 20.68 -5.79 -1.07
N GLU A 133 20.42 -4.54 -0.66
CA GLU A 133 19.48 -4.22 0.41
C GLU A 133 18.04 -4.60 0.08
N MET A 134 17.67 -4.60 -1.21
CA MET A 134 16.35 -5.04 -1.68
C MET A 134 16.31 -6.57 -1.76
N THR A 135 15.80 -7.21 -0.72
CA THR A 135 15.76 -8.67 -0.62
C THR A 135 14.54 -9.31 -1.30
N ALA A 136 13.54 -8.51 -1.68
CA ALA A 136 12.37 -8.96 -2.43
C ALA A 136 12.72 -9.23 -3.91
N LYS A 137 11.78 -9.84 -4.63
CA LYS A 137 12.02 -10.31 -6.01
C LYS A 137 11.09 -9.59 -6.96
N SER A 138 11.52 -9.47 -8.20
CA SER A 138 10.66 -8.96 -9.26
C SER A 138 9.45 -9.87 -9.50
N LEU A 139 8.33 -9.25 -9.84
CA LEU A 139 7.10 -9.90 -10.23
C LEU A 139 7.10 -10.33 -11.70
N LEU A 140 8.10 -9.96 -12.51
CA LEU A 140 8.21 -10.42 -13.89
C LEU A 140 8.50 -11.93 -13.95
N GLY A 141 7.83 -12.61 -14.87
CA GLY A 141 8.03 -14.03 -15.11
C GLY A 141 9.33 -14.29 -15.86
N LYS A 142 10.00 -15.40 -15.56
CA LYS A 142 11.29 -15.79 -16.19
C LYS A 142 11.26 -15.90 -17.72
N ASN A 143 10.08 -16.12 -18.30
CA ASN A 143 9.86 -16.25 -19.75
C ASN A 143 9.30 -14.98 -20.39
N ASP A 144 9.35 -13.84 -19.69
CA ASP A 144 8.94 -12.55 -20.23
C ASP A 144 9.97 -12.07 -21.27
N GLU A 145 9.80 -12.45 -22.53
CA GLU A 145 10.77 -12.17 -23.62
C GLU A 145 10.78 -10.70 -24.11
N GLN A 146 10.13 -9.78 -23.39
CA GLN A 146 10.05 -8.37 -23.77
C GLN A 146 11.26 -7.60 -23.22
N ASN A 147 12.41 -7.78 -23.89
CA ASN A 147 13.75 -7.39 -23.43
C ASN A 147 14.10 -5.89 -23.51
N ASN A 148 13.16 -5.01 -23.85
CA ASN A 148 13.48 -3.58 -23.96
C ASN A 148 13.19 -2.87 -22.64
N PRO A 149 14.18 -2.20 -22.02
CA PRO A 149 13.96 -1.35 -20.87
C PRO A 149 12.89 -0.28 -21.17
N ALA A 150 12.02 -0.04 -20.20
CA ALA A 150 11.04 1.02 -20.26
C ALA A 150 11.70 2.38 -20.00
N ASP A 151 11.63 3.29 -20.99
CA ASP A 151 12.14 4.66 -20.83
C ASP A 151 11.39 5.45 -19.76
N LYS A 152 10.11 5.12 -19.56
CA LYS A 152 9.23 5.79 -18.62
C LYS A 152 8.21 4.85 -17.99
N ILE A 153 8.13 4.88 -16.67
CA ILE A 153 7.19 4.09 -15.87
C ILE A 153 6.30 5.02 -15.02
N LEU A 154 5.01 4.69 -14.95
CA LEU A 154 4.08 5.23 -13.97
C LEU A 154 3.65 4.11 -13.01
N LEU A 155 3.99 4.25 -11.72
CA LEU A 155 3.36 3.51 -10.64
C LEU A 155 2.15 4.31 -10.12
N LEU A 156 0.95 3.80 -10.35
CA LEU A 156 -0.29 4.37 -9.87
C LEU A 156 -0.84 3.54 -8.70
N ILE A 157 -0.96 4.17 -7.54
CA ILE A 157 -1.50 3.57 -6.32
C ILE A 157 -2.96 4.04 -6.18
N LEU A 158 -3.89 3.09 -6.13
CA LEU A 158 -5.31 3.30 -5.84
C LEU A 158 -5.53 3.02 -4.35
N ASP A 159 -5.18 3.97 -3.48
CA ASP A 159 -5.24 3.81 -2.01
C ASP A 159 -6.59 3.27 -1.53
N GLY A 160 -6.56 2.22 -0.71
CA GLY A 160 -7.77 1.56 -0.19
C GLY A 160 -8.51 0.65 -1.19
N TRP A 161 -7.93 0.33 -2.35
CA TRP A 161 -8.53 -0.55 -3.37
C TRP A 161 -8.15 -2.03 -3.16
N GLY A 162 -8.92 -2.75 -2.33
CA GLY A 162 -8.72 -4.19 -2.10
C GLY A 162 -9.46 -5.10 -3.08
N LEU A 163 -9.16 -6.40 -3.03
CA LEU A 163 -9.79 -7.44 -3.85
C LEU A 163 -10.53 -8.46 -3.01
N ARG A 164 -11.85 -8.55 -3.20
CA ARG A 164 -12.71 -9.54 -2.57
C ARG A 164 -13.69 -10.13 -3.59
N ASN A 165 -13.85 -11.45 -3.58
CA ASN A 165 -14.73 -12.15 -4.56
C ASN A 165 -16.22 -12.01 -4.22
N GLU A 166 -16.55 -11.89 -2.92
CA GLU A 166 -17.92 -11.67 -2.48
C GLU A 166 -18.37 -10.26 -2.87
N LYS A 167 -19.57 -10.15 -3.43
CA LYS A 167 -20.16 -8.88 -3.89
C LYS A 167 -20.93 -8.18 -2.78
N LYS A 168 -21.53 -8.94 -1.86
CA LYS A 168 -22.27 -8.36 -0.75
C LYS A 168 -21.32 -7.56 0.15
N GLY A 169 -21.61 -6.26 0.30
CA GLY A 169 -20.79 -5.36 1.12
C GLY A 169 -19.44 -5.07 0.49
N ASN A 170 -19.33 -5.15 -0.84
CA ASN A 170 -18.12 -4.81 -1.57
C ASN A 170 -18.42 -3.58 -2.44
N LEU A 171 -18.12 -2.40 -1.93
CA LEU A 171 -18.50 -1.15 -2.61
C LEU A 171 -17.73 -0.92 -3.92
N ILE A 172 -16.56 -1.57 -4.08
CA ILE A 172 -15.84 -1.60 -5.36
C ILE A 172 -16.62 -2.39 -6.41
N ALA A 173 -17.16 -3.56 -6.04
CA ALA A 173 -17.96 -4.40 -6.92
C ALA A 173 -19.39 -3.88 -7.16
N GLU A 174 -19.91 -3.03 -6.27
CA GLU A 174 -21.21 -2.38 -6.41
C GLU A 174 -21.15 -1.09 -7.24
N ALA A 175 -20.01 -0.41 -7.27
CA ALA A 175 -19.76 0.78 -8.09
C ALA A 175 -19.60 0.44 -9.58
N ARG A 176 -19.81 1.42 -10.46
CA ARG A 176 -19.51 1.29 -11.89
C ARG A 176 -18.03 1.53 -12.15
N THR A 177 -17.26 0.45 -12.31
CA THR A 177 -15.81 0.48 -12.51
C THR A 177 -15.35 -0.12 -13.86
N PRO A 178 -15.95 0.28 -15.00
CA PRO A 178 -15.68 -0.35 -16.30
C PRO A 178 -14.21 -0.22 -16.74
N ILE A 179 -13.49 0.81 -16.27
CA ILE A 179 -12.09 0.99 -16.63
C ILE A 179 -11.22 -0.03 -15.90
N PHE A 180 -11.37 -0.14 -14.58
CA PHE A 180 -10.65 -1.11 -13.77
C PHE A 180 -10.99 -2.54 -14.19
N ASP A 181 -12.26 -2.85 -14.45
CA ASP A 181 -12.71 -4.16 -14.94
C ASP A 181 -12.04 -4.54 -16.27
N SER A 182 -11.99 -3.59 -17.20
CA SER A 182 -11.33 -3.77 -18.50
C SER A 182 -9.82 -3.94 -18.34
N LEU A 183 -9.19 -3.14 -17.47
CA LEU A 183 -7.77 -3.22 -17.17
C LEU A 183 -7.40 -4.58 -16.57
N TRP A 184 -8.15 -5.03 -15.55
CA TRP A 184 -7.97 -6.31 -14.88
C TRP A 184 -8.17 -7.48 -15.84
N SER A 185 -9.21 -7.47 -16.68
CA SER A 185 -9.47 -8.57 -17.62
C SER A 185 -8.52 -8.61 -18.83
N SER A 186 -7.94 -7.47 -19.22
CA SER A 186 -7.19 -7.35 -20.47
C SER A 186 -5.67 -7.42 -20.34
N PHE A 187 -5.12 -7.15 -19.15
CA PHE A 187 -3.68 -7.04 -18.95
C PHE A 187 -3.17 -8.06 -17.92
N PRO A 188 -1.87 -8.43 -17.99
CA PRO A 188 -1.23 -9.26 -16.97
C PRO A 188 -1.43 -8.66 -15.58
N HIS A 189 -1.97 -9.46 -14.68
CA HIS A 189 -2.29 -9.04 -13.33
C HIS A 189 -2.11 -10.18 -12.32
N ILE A 190 -1.87 -9.80 -11.07
CA ILE A 190 -1.78 -10.71 -9.93
C ILE A 190 -2.40 -10.04 -8.69
N ARG A 191 -2.49 -10.80 -7.60
CA ARG A 191 -2.91 -10.31 -6.30
C ARG A 191 -1.70 -10.19 -5.38
N LEU A 192 -1.49 -9.02 -4.78
CA LEU A 192 -0.41 -8.80 -3.81
C LEU A 192 -0.93 -8.93 -2.39
N LYS A 193 -0.19 -9.61 -1.53
CA LYS A 193 -0.41 -9.53 -0.08
C LYS A 193 -0.05 -8.14 0.40
N ALA A 194 -0.93 -7.55 1.21
CA ALA A 194 -0.86 -6.17 1.68
C ALA A 194 -1.23 -6.03 3.17
N SER A 195 -1.07 -7.10 3.94
CA SER A 195 -1.49 -7.16 5.35
C SER A 195 -0.60 -8.12 6.15
N GLY A 196 -0.67 -8.00 7.47
CA GLY A 196 0.12 -8.79 8.42
C GLY A 196 1.62 -8.76 8.16
N GLU A 197 2.26 -9.93 8.26
CA GLU A 197 3.72 -10.06 8.22
C GLU A 197 4.35 -9.58 6.91
N THR A 198 3.60 -9.64 5.80
CA THR A 198 4.10 -9.20 4.49
C THR A 198 4.33 -7.69 4.38
N VAL A 199 3.72 -6.93 5.29
CA VAL A 199 3.90 -5.49 5.43
C VAL A 199 4.50 -5.14 6.79
N GLY A 200 5.23 -6.07 7.41
CA GLY A 200 5.97 -5.82 8.64
C GLY A 200 5.12 -5.65 9.88
N MET A 201 3.87 -6.10 9.84
CA MET A 201 2.89 -6.02 10.93
C MET A 201 2.64 -7.42 11.54
N PRO A 202 2.05 -7.53 12.75
CA PRO A 202 1.73 -8.83 13.34
C PRO A 202 0.80 -9.65 12.45
N GLU A 203 0.83 -10.98 12.59
CA GLU A 203 -0.09 -11.86 11.85
C GLU A 203 -1.56 -11.43 12.04
N HIS A 204 -2.35 -11.56 10.97
CA HIS A 204 -3.77 -11.21 10.94
C HIS A 204 -4.12 -9.74 11.18
N THR A 205 -3.15 -8.83 11.17
CA THR A 205 -3.42 -7.38 11.20
C THR A 205 -3.69 -6.84 9.80
N VAL A 206 -4.56 -5.84 9.72
CA VAL A 206 -4.86 -5.12 8.48
C VAL A 206 -3.66 -4.29 8.03
N GLY A 207 -3.56 -4.03 6.72
CA GLY A 207 -2.61 -3.07 6.18
C GLY A 207 -3.02 -1.62 6.48
N ASN A 208 -2.15 -0.68 6.16
CA ASN A 208 -2.44 0.76 6.17
C ASN A 208 -1.46 1.49 5.24
N SER A 209 -1.71 2.77 4.96
CA SER A 209 -0.91 3.51 3.99
C SER A 209 0.56 3.64 4.39
N GLU A 210 0.90 3.75 5.68
CA GLU A 210 2.29 3.79 6.15
C GLU A 210 3.03 2.48 5.82
N SER A 211 2.47 1.35 6.25
CA SER A 211 3.02 0.02 5.98
C SER A 211 3.08 -0.28 4.49
N GLY A 212 2.03 0.07 3.75
CA GLY A 212 1.91 -0.27 2.34
C GLY A 212 2.85 0.55 1.47
N HIS A 213 2.89 1.87 1.62
CA HIS A 213 3.81 2.73 0.87
C HIS A 213 5.28 2.44 1.18
N LEU A 214 5.60 2.15 2.46
CA LEU A 214 6.95 1.74 2.84
C LEU A 214 7.38 0.49 2.08
N HIS A 215 6.54 -0.54 2.05
CA HIS A 215 6.89 -1.81 1.40
C HIS A 215 6.90 -1.69 -0.12
N LEU A 216 5.98 -0.95 -0.73
CA LEU A 216 5.99 -0.67 -2.17
C LEU A 216 7.34 -0.10 -2.66
N GLY A 217 7.94 0.81 -1.87
CA GLY A 217 9.19 1.49 -2.23
C GLY A 217 10.47 0.79 -1.74
N ALA A 218 10.41 0.07 -0.61
CA ALA A 218 11.62 -0.43 0.05
C ALA A 218 12.26 -1.62 -0.67
N GLY A 219 11.50 -2.37 -1.47
CA GLY A 219 12.01 -3.59 -2.11
C GLY A 219 12.39 -4.71 -1.14
N ARG A 220 11.87 -4.67 0.09
CA ARG A 220 12.09 -5.65 1.16
C ARG A 220 11.01 -5.52 2.22
N ARG A 221 10.85 -6.56 3.04
CA ARG A 221 10.03 -6.47 4.26
C ARG A 221 10.77 -5.69 5.34
N ILE A 222 10.09 -4.74 5.96
CA ILE A 222 10.60 -3.93 7.06
C ILE A 222 9.65 -4.09 8.24
N LEU A 223 10.16 -4.60 9.37
CA LEU A 223 9.37 -4.67 10.60
C LEU A 223 8.98 -3.26 11.04
N LEU A 224 7.68 -3.02 11.21
CA LEU A 224 7.19 -1.74 11.70
C LEU A 224 7.43 -1.60 13.20
N ASP A 225 7.42 -0.34 13.65
CA ASP A 225 7.75 0.00 15.03
C ASP A 225 6.88 -0.72 16.05
N ARG A 226 5.60 -0.99 15.73
CA ARG A 226 4.74 -1.82 16.59
C ARG A 226 5.34 -3.19 16.86
N VAL A 227 5.76 -3.92 15.81
CA VAL A 227 6.35 -5.25 15.95
C VAL A 227 7.71 -5.16 16.63
N ARG A 228 8.50 -4.13 16.30
CA ARG A 228 9.81 -3.91 16.94
C ARG A 228 9.67 -3.66 18.44
N ILE A 229 8.70 -2.85 18.85
CA ILE A 229 8.40 -2.56 20.26
C ILE A 229 7.85 -3.82 20.95
N ASP A 230 6.93 -4.55 20.30
CA ASP A 230 6.39 -5.80 20.85
C ASP A 230 7.52 -6.82 21.11
N ASN A 231 8.41 -7.01 20.13
CA ASN A 231 9.59 -7.88 20.27
C ASN A 231 10.52 -7.38 21.37
N ALA A 232 10.77 -6.07 21.46
CA ALA A 232 11.62 -5.49 22.51
C ALA A 232 11.04 -5.69 23.91
N ILE A 233 9.71 -5.68 24.05
CA ILE A 233 9.04 -5.97 25.32
C ILE A 233 9.19 -7.46 25.66
N GLU A 234 9.06 -8.34 24.67
CA GLU A 234 9.16 -9.80 24.84
C GLU A 234 10.59 -10.25 25.18
N ASP A 235 11.60 -9.73 24.48
CA ASP A 235 13.01 -10.05 24.70
C ASP A 235 13.65 -9.27 25.87
N GLY A 236 12.91 -8.32 26.45
CA GLY A 236 13.33 -7.52 27.60
C GLY A 236 14.23 -6.33 27.27
N THR A 237 14.63 -6.12 26.02
CA THR A 237 15.46 -4.97 25.61
C THR A 237 14.73 -3.64 25.78
N PHE A 238 13.39 -3.62 25.73
CA PHE A 238 12.56 -2.45 26.00
C PHE A 238 12.85 -1.83 27.37
N PHE A 239 13.08 -2.67 28.39
CA PHE A 239 13.33 -2.23 29.77
C PHE A 239 14.74 -1.66 29.99
N HIS A 240 15.61 -1.79 28.98
CA HIS A 240 16.98 -1.28 28.99
C HIS A 240 17.18 -0.11 28.01
N ASN A 241 16.09 0.44 27.47
CA ASN A 241 16.16 1.55 26.53
C ASN A 241 16.72 2.81 27.21
N GLU A 242 17.87 3.28 26.72
CA GLU A 242 18.60 4.41 27.31
C GLU A 242 17.76 5.69 27.38
N SER A 243 16.92 5.96 26.38
CA SER A 243 16.06 7.14 26.36
C SER A 243 14.97 7.08 27.43
N PHE A 244 14.38 5.91 27.68
CA PHE A 244 13.40 5.73 28.76
C PHE A 244 14.05 5.88 30.13
N LEU A 245 15.21 5.25 30.33
CA LEU A 245 15.95 5.33 31.58
C LEU A 245 16.42 6.78 31.86
N TRP A 246 16.91 7.48 30.84
CA TRP A 246 17.28 8.90 30.94
C TRP A 246 16.11 9.78 31.39
N ALA A 247 14.91 9.59 30.80
CA ALA A 247 13.74 10.39 31.15
C ALA A 247 13.25 10.13 32.59
N ILE A 248 13.24 8.86 33.02
CA ILE A 248 12.86 8.48 34.39
C ILE A 248 13.85 9.00 35.41
N GLU A 249 15.14 8.83 35.15
CA GLU A 249 16.20 9.26 36.06
C GLU A 249 16.23 10.79 36.16
N GLY A 250 16.06 11.51 35.05
CA GLY A 250 15.96 12.96 35.05
C GLY A 250 14.79 13.48 35.89
N ALA A 251 13.62 12.85 35.81
CA ALA A 251 12.45 13.21 36.63
C ALA A 251 12.70 12.95 38.13
N LYS A 252 13.31 11.80 38.48
CA LYS A 252 13.70 11.46 39.86
C LYS A 252 14.68 12.46 40.45
N GLN A 253 15.76 12.77 39.73
CA GLN A 253 16.80 13.71 40.18
C GLN A 253 16.27 15.12 40.43
N GLN A 254 15.28 15.56 39.65
CA GLN A 254 14.70 16.90 39.76
C GLN A 254 13.48 16.95 40.71
N ASN A 255 13.08 15.82 41.30
CA ASN A 255 11.86 15.68 42.09
C ASN A 255 10.63 16.21 41.32
N LYS A 256 10.48 15.79 40.06
CA LYS A 256 9.38 16.15 39.17
C LYS A 256 8.59 14.92 38.75
N ALA A 257 7.35 15.14 38.31
CA ALA A 257 6.52 14.08 37.75
C ALA A 257 7.01 13.69 36.35
N LEU A 258 6.97 12.39 36.04
CA LEU A 258 7.06 11.88 34.68
C LEU A 258 5.65 11.79 34.08
N HIS A 259 5.46 12.36 32.89
CA HIS A 259 4.17 12.33 32.19
C HIS A 259 4.25 11.38 30.99
N LEU A 260 3.39 10.37 30.96
CA LEU A 260 3.20 9.49 29.81
C LEU A 260 1.97 9.97 29.04
N LEU A 261 2.14 10.32 27.77
CA LEU A 261 1.07 10.78 26.89
C LEU A 261 1.03 9.92 25.63
N GLY A 262 -0.14 9.39 25.28
CA GLY A 262 -0.31 8.58 24.07
C GLY A 262 -1.75 8.08 23.90
N ILE A 263 -2.00 7.45 22.75
CA ILE A 263 -3.30 6.81 22.46
C ILE A 263 -3.37 5.49 23.23
N VAL A 264 -4.33 5.39 24.15
CA VAL A 264 -4.57 4.18 24.95
C VAL A 264 -5.74 3.42 24.33
N SER A 265 -5.43 2.41 23.52
CA SER A 265 -6.44 1.60 22.82
C SER A 265 -5.98 0.15 22.69
N HIS A 266 -6.95 -0.75 22.52
CA HIS A 266 -6.69 -2.14 22.09
C HIS A 266 -6.53 -2.25 20.56
N TYR A 267 -7.09 -1.29 19.81
CA TYR A 267 -7.26 -1.35 18.36
C TYR A 267 -6.84 -0.03 17.71
N SER A 268 -5.56 0.34 17.83
CA SER A 268 -5.01 1.51 17.15
C SER A 268 -3.70 1.19 16.43
N SER A 269 -3.47 1.85 15.30
CA SER A 269 -2.18 1.90 14.59
C SER A 269 -1.16 2.78 15.32
N HIS A 270 -1.59 3.68 16.19
CA HIS A 270 -0.75 4.74 16.79
C HIS A 270 -0.50 4.55 18.30
N GLY A 271 -1.02 3.49 18.91
CA GLY A 271 -0.79 3.22 20.32
C GLY A 271 -1.43 1.92 20.79
N THR A 272 -0.85 1.31 21.82
CA THR A 272 -1.40 0.11 22.45
C THR A 272 -1.39 0.23 23.98
N ILE A 273 -2.42 -0.33 24.62
CA ILE A 273 -2.45 -0.42 26.09
C ILE A 273 -1.31 -1.29 26.64
N LYS A 274 -0.82 -2.28 25.86
CA LYS A 274 0.29 -3.14 26.25
C LYS A 274 1.59 -2.35 26.40
N HIS A 275 1.87 -1.43 25.48
CA HIS A 275 3.05 -0.57 25.54
C HIS A 275 2.99 0.37 26.74
N LEU A 276 1.81 0.91 27.05
CA LEU A 276 1.61 1.70 28.28
C LEU A 276 1.91 0.88 29.54
N PHE A 277 1.40 -0.36 29.63
CA PHE A 277 1.70 -1.22 30.77
C PHE A 277 3.19 -1.59 30.88
N ALA A 278 3.88 -1.78 29.75
CA ALA A 278 5.32 -1.98 29.76
C ALA A 278 6.07 -0.75 30.27
N LEU A 279 5.67 0.47 29.85
CA LEU A 279 6.22 1.73 30.38
C LEU A 279 5.97 1.88 31.89
N LEU A 280 4.75 1.58 32.36
CA LEU A 280 4.41 1.67 33.78
C LEU A 280 5.19 0.67 34.65
N LYS A 281 5.61 -0.47 34.09
CA LYS A 281 6.49 -1.44 34.78
C LYS A 281 7.93 -0.94 34.92
N LEU A 282 8.32 0.05 34.10
CA LEU A 282 9.67 0.61 34.03
C LEU A 282 9.87 1.74 35.07
N VAL A 283 8.78 2.42 35.47
CA VAL A 283 8.76 3.54 36.43
C VAL A 283 8.78 3.04 37.87
#